data_AF-A0A1I7E0K7-F1
#
_entry.id   AF-A0A1I7E0K7-F1
#
_cell.length_a   1.000
_cell.length_b   1.000
_cell.length_c   1.000
_cell.angle_alpha   90.00
_cell.angle_beta   90.00
_cell.angle_gamma   90.00
#
_symmetry.space_group_name_H-M   'P 1'
#
loop_
_entity.id
_entity.type
_entity.pdbx_description
1 polymer ?
#
loop_
_entity_poly.entity_id
_entity_poly.type
_entity_poly.pdbx_seq_one_letter_code
_entity_poly.pdbx_strand_id
1 'polypeptide(L)'
;YVSIENATGSDAYGDSLTGDSGNNRLSGYGGNDTLNGAAGNDNLHGGKGNDTFVFEGTSFGRDVIEDFAAGHGAGDVIQLKETFISSFPQLLNRSSQDGSDTTISLNDNSSIVLKKVQKSALHRDDFVFTNPHNNPPVINTPIPDTTLYSYGRWWYKVPGTTFLDPDGDPLSLTAELANGAALPSWMSFDGHRLSGKRPRGSHGDLLIKITASDGNASISDTFKVKLRSF
;
A
#
# COMPACT_ATOMS: atom_id res chain seq x y z
N TYR A 1 17.57 -26.82 18.70
CA TYR A 1 16.33 -26.12 18.37
C TYR A 1 15.21 -27.04 18.78
N VAL A 2 14.40 -26.63 19.75
CA VAL A 2 13.16 -27.34 20.07
C VAL A 2 12.14 -26.74 19.10
N SER A 3 11.71 -27.57 18.16
CA SER A 3 10.67 -27.21 17.21
C SER A 3 9.35 -27.03 17.96
N ILE A 4 8.60 -25.97 17.68
CA ILE A 4 7.25 -25.79 18.25
C ILE A 4 6.25 -26.15 17.16
N GLU A 5 5.92 -27.44 17.04
CA GLU A 5 4.92 -27.85 16.04
C GLU A 5 3.47 -27.59 16.48
N ASN A 6 3.22 -27.40 17.79
CA ASN A 6 1.86 -27.30 18.35
C ASN A 6 1.79 -26.36 19.57
N ALA A 7 1.80 -25.04 19.34
CA ALA A 7 1.66 -24.07 20.44
C ALA A 7 0.19 -23.84 20.80
N THR A 8 -0.10 -23.78 22.08
CA THR A 8 -1.43 -23.50 22.61
C THR A 8 -1.33 -22.39 23.67
N GLY A 9 -2.20 -21.39 23.55
CA GLY A 9 -2.38 -20.33 24.52
C GLY A 9 -3.27 -20.76 25.69
N SER A 10 -3.69 -19.77 26.47
CA SER A 10 -4.48 -19.91 27.67
C SER A 10 -5.96 -19.60 27.42
N ASP A 11 -6.84 -20.04 28.31
CA ASP A 11 -8.29 -19.78 28.16
C ASP A 11 -8.71 -18.36 28.59
N ALA A 12 -7.81 -17.55 29.15
CA ALA A 12 -8.18 -16.33 29.88
C ALA A 12 -7.31 -15.08 29.64
N TYR A 13 -6.14 -15.22 29.01
CA TYR A 13 -5.19 -14.12 28.84
C TYR A 13 -4.72 -14.04 27.39
N GLY A 14 -4.36 -12.85 26.94
CA GLY A 14 -3.70 -12.70 25.65
C GLY A 14 -2.30 -13.31 25.67
N ASP A 15 -2.05 -14.19 24.73
CA ASP A 15 -0.81 -14.92 24.56
C ASP A 15 -0.05 -14.46 23.31
N SER A 16 1.28 -14.61 23.33
CA SER A 16 2.13 -14.38 22.16
C SER A 16 2.68 -15.73 21.69
N LEU A 17 2.13 -16.23 20.59
CA LEU A 17 2.49 -17.53 20.02
C LEU A 17 3.31 -17.31 18.75
N THR A 18 4.49 -17.91 18.70
CA THR A 18 5.35 -17.86 17.52
C THR A 18 5.83 -19.26 17.16
N GLY A 19 5.63 -19.64 15.91
CA GLY A 19 6.09 -20.89 15.31
C GLY A 19 7.58 -20.87 14.98
N ASP A 20 7.99 -21.84 14.18
CA ASP A 20 9.35 -21.98 13.67
C ASP A 20 9.36 -21.99 12.13
N SER A 21 10.31 -22.68 11.50
CA SER A 21 10.38 -22.78 10.04
C SER A 21 9.66 -24.00 9.46
N GLY A 22 9.00 -24.78 10.31
CA GLY A 22 8.19 -25.94 9.96
C GLY A 22 6.71 -25.61 9.85
N ASN A 23 5.89 -26.59 9.50
CA ASN A 23 4.44 -26.43 9.50
C ASN A 23 3.93 -26.53 10.94
N ASN A 24 3.42 -25.44 11.49
CA ASN A 24 2.97 -25.35 12.86
C ASN A 24 1.44 -25.28 12.95
N ARG A 25 0.90 -25.75 14.07
CA ARG A 25 -0.47 -25.49 14.48
C ARG A 25 -0.46 -24.61 15.73
N LEU A 26 -0.97 -23.39 15.62
CA LEU A 26 -1.05 -22.43 16.74
C LEU A 26 -2.51 -22.20 17.12
N SER A 27 -2.82 -22.22 18.41
CA SER A 27 -4.17 -21.95 18.92
C SER A 27 -4.13 -21.02 20.13
N GLY A 28 -4.72 -19.82 20.02
CA GLY A 28 -4.74 -18.80 21.09
C GLY A 28 -5.66 -19.14 22.25
N TYR A 29 -6.82 -19.74 21.94
CA TYR A 29 -7.91 -20.08 22.86
C TYR A 29 -8.73 -18.88 23.35
N GLY A 30 -8.35 -18.21 24.43
CA GLY A 30 -9.17 -17.15 25.00
C GLY A 30 -8.32 -16.00 25.49
N GLY A 31 -8.60 -14.80 25.01
CA GLY A 31 -7.72 -13.66 25.24
C GLY A 31 -7.65 -12.81 23.99
N ASN A 32 -6.75 -11.84 23.97
CA ASN A 32 -6.43 -11.14 22.72
C ASN A 32 -5.03 -11.60 22.34
N ASP A 33 -4.97 -12.58 21.46
CA ASP A 33 -3.76 -13.32 21.18
C ASP A 33 -2.98 -12.70 20.01
N THR A 34 -1.68 -12.92 19.97
CA THR A 34 -0.82 -12.59 18.83
C THR A 34 -0.20 -13.88 18.31
N LEU A 35 -0.56 -14.26 17.08
CA LEU A 35 -0.12 -15.50 16.44
C LEU A 35 0.77 -15.18 15.25
N ASN A 36 1.98 -15.74 15.24
CA ASN A 36 2.91 -15.68 14.10
C ASN A 36 3.37 -17.09 13.76
N GLY A 37 2.95 -17.62 12.60
CA GLY A 37 3.39 -18.93 12.11
C GLY A 37 4.90 -19.01 11.82
N ALA A 38 5.51 -17.85 11.54
CA ALA A 38 6.86 -17.69 11.00
C ALA A 38 6.98 -18.23 9.58
N ALA A 39 7.76 -19.30 9.33
CA ALA A 39 7.91 -19.84 7.98
C ALA A 39 7.37 -21.26 7.94
N GLY A 40 6.66 -21.64 6.89
CA GLY A 40 6.04 -22.96 6.83
C GLY A 40 4.67 -22.87 6.20
N ASN A 41 3.88 -23.93 6.27
CA ASN A 41 2.46 -23.83 5.96
C ASN A 41 1.72 -24.07 7.26
N ASP A 42 1.24 -22.99 7.86
CA ASP A 42 0.76 -22.98 9.24
C ASP A 42 -0.76 -22.96 9.32
N ASN A 43 -1.27 -23.57 10.39
CA ASN A 43 -2.68 -23.50 10.77
C ASN A 43 -2.82 -22.65 12.02
N LEU A 44 -3.43 -21.49 11.88
CA LEU A 44 -3.60 -20.50 12.95
C LEU A 44 -5.07 -20.45 13.37
N HIS A 45 -5.30 -20.50 14.68
CA HIS A 45 -6.62 -20.40 15.29
C HIS A 45 -6.57 -19.38 16.42
N GLY A 46 -7.25 -18.24 16.27
CA GLY A 46 -7.24 -17.17 17.29
C GLY A 46 -7.99 -17.62 18.53
N GLY A 47 -9.24 -18.05 18.33
CA GLY A 47 -10.14 -18.45 19.39
C GLY A 47 -11.11 -17.33 19.75
N LYS A 48 -11.22 -17.02 21.04
CA LYS A 48 -12.10 -15.98 21.56
C LYS A 48 -11.29 -14.73 21.86
N GLY A 49 -11.75 -13.61 21.32
CA GLY A 49 -11.30 -12.29 21.67
C GLY A 49 -10.96 -11.53 20.40
N ASN A 50 -10.03 -10.60 20.52
CA ASN A 50 -9.58 -9.78 19.40
C ASN A 50 -8.14 -10.16 19.07
N ASP A 51 -7.97 -11.04 18.10
CA ASP A 51 -6.69 -11.68 17.85
C ASP A 51 -5.91 -11.00 16.72
N THR A 52 -4.58 -11.03 16.81
CA THR A 52 -3.68 -10.47 15.82
C THR A 52 -2.88 -11.58 15.15
N PHE A 53 -3.13 -11.80 13.86
CA PHE A 53 -2.38 -12.73 13.02
C PHE A 53 -1.26 -11.97 12.30
N VAL A 54 -0.02 -12.26 12.64
CA VAL A 54 1.16 -11.55 12.14
C VAL A 54 1.82 -12.36 11.03
N PHE A 55 1.98 -11.74 9.87
CA PHE A 55 2.76 -12.27 8.75
C PHE A 55 3.90 -11.31 8.44
N GLU A 56 5.13 -11.82 8.43
CA GLU A 56 6.34 -11.01 8.29
C GLU A 56 7.19 -11.46 7.10
N GLY A 57 7.64 -10.49 6.32
CA GLY A 57 8.47 -10.70 5.15
C GLY A 57 7.70 -11.30 3.97
N THR A 58 8.44 -12.01 3.11
CA THR A 58 7.93 -12.43 1.79
C THR A 58 7.87 -13.94 1.62
N SER A 59 8.30 -14.71 2.63
CA SER A 59 8.47 -16.15 2.55
C SER A 59 7.96 -16.86 3.82
N PHE A 60 6.83 -16.43 4.37
CA PHE A 60 6.18 -17.11 5.49
C PHE A 60 5.47 -18.41 5.04
N GLY A 61 5.11 -18.53 3.76
CA GLY A 61 4.50 -19.74 3.20
C GLY A 61 2.97 -19.69 3.11
N ARG A 62 2.32 -20.85 3.07
CA ARG A 62 0.87 -20.96 2.75
C ARG A 62 0.06 -21.27 3.99
N ASP A 63 -0.40 -20.21 4.62
CA ASP A 63 -1.01 -20.30 5.94
C ASP A 63 -2.53 -20.26 5.86
N VAL A 64 -3.16 -20.87 6.86
CA VAL A 64 -4.60 -20.98 7.00
C VAL A 64 -5.01 -20.38 8.34
N ILE A 65 -5.88 -19.39 8.32
CA ILE A 65 -6.57 -18.89 9.52
C ILE A 65 -7.95 -19.54 9.58
N GLU A 66 -8.20 -20.30 10.64
CA GLU A 66 -9.38 -21.18 10.75
C GLU A 66 -10.66 -20.43 11.17
N ASP A 67 -10.55 -19.27 11.84
CA ASP A 67 -11.65 -18.60 12.52
C ASP A 67 -11.64 -17.06 12.48
N PHE A 68 -10.95 -16.47 11.50
CA PHE A 68 -10.84 -15.01 11.38
C PHE A 68 -12.21 -14.30 11.38
N ALA A 69 -12.42 -13.41 12.36
CA ALA A 69 -13.60 -12.56 12.46
C ALA A 69 -13.40 -11.29 11.63
N ALA A 70 -13.86 -11.30 10.36
CA ALA A 70 -13.79 -10.15 9.45
C ALA A 70 -14.98 -9.18 9.58
N GLY A 71 -14.75 -7.90 9.29
CA GLY A 71 -15.77 -6.88 9.09
C GLY A 71 -15.52 -5.60 9.88
N HIS A 72 -16.27 -4.53 9.57
CA HIS A 72 -16.10 -3.24 10.24
C HIS A 72 -16.30 -3.35 11.76
N GLY A 73 -15.24 -3.05 12.52
CA GLY A 73 -15.21 -3.19 13.97
C GLY A 73 -15.24 -4.64 14.47
N ALA A 74 -14.90 -5.60 13.62
CA ALA A 74 -14.66 -6.98 14.03
C ALA A 74 -13.40 -7.07 14.91
N GLY A 75 -13.29 -8.18 15.64
CA GLY A 75 -12.29 -8.34 16.70
C GLY A 75 -10.88 -8.58 16.18
N ASP A 76 -10.74 -9.28 15.05
CA ASP A 76 -9.46 -9.80 14.61
C ASP A 76 -8.76 -8.86 13.63
N VAL A 77 -7.44 -8.91 13.64
CA VAL A 77 -6.58 -8.13 12.75
C VAL A 77 -5.55 -9.03 12.11
N ILE A 78 -5.35 -8.86 10.80
CA ILE A 78 -4.18 -9.38 10.09
C ILE A 78 -3.15 -8.26 10.00
N GLN A 79 -2.01 -8.47 10.63
CA GLN A 79 -0.87 -7.57 10.55
C GLN A 79 0.13 -8.07 9.51
N LEU A 80 0.27 -7.29 8.43
CA LEU A 80 1.24 -7.53 7.36
C LEU A 80 2.48 -6.67 7.63
N LYS A 81 3.59 -7.32 8.00
CA LYS A 81 4.89 -6.70 8.23
C LYS A 81 5.83 -6.98 7.08
N GLU A 82 6.49 -5.97 6.53
CA GLU A 82 7.55 -6.19 5.52
C GLU A 82 7.09 -6.98 4.29
N THR A 83 5.80 -6.86 3.93
CA THR A 83 5.22 -7.57 2.78
C THR A 83 5.08 -6.64 1.57
N PHE A 84 4.97 -7.23 0.38
CA PHE A 84 4.67 -6.48 -0.86
C PHE A 84 3.25 -5.91 -0.92
N ILE A 85 2.38 -6.25 0.03
CA ILE A 85 1.04 -5.69 0.11
C ILE A 85 1.09 -4.53 1.12
N SER A 86 0.94 -3.31 0.62
CA SER A 86 1.06 -2.05 1.38
C SER A 86 -0.30 -1.38 1.63
N SER A 87 -1.36 -1.81 0.93
CA SER A 87 -2.67 -1.17 1.01
C SER A 87 -3.84 -2.14 0.85
N PHE A 88 -4.99 -1.76 1.42
CA PHE A 88 -6.22 -2.55 1.34
C PHE A 88 -6.74 -2.76 -0.11
N PRO A 89 -6.75 -1.75 -1.02
CA PRO A 89 -7.12 -1.99 -2.41
C PRO A 89 -6.21 -2.98 -3.13
N GLN A 90 -4.90 -2.93 -2.86
CA GLN A 90 -3.95 -3.89 -3.42
C GLN A 90 -4.21 -5.30 -2.88
N LEU A 91 -4.46 -5.43 -1.57
CA LEU A 91 -4.85 -6.68 -0.93
C LEU A 91 -6.09 -7.28 -1.61
N LEU A 92 -7.13 -6.47 -1.83
CA LEU A 92 -8.35 -6.92 -2.51
C LEU A 92 -8.09 -7.36 -3.96
N ASN A 93 -7.20 -6.68 -4.70
CA ASN A 93 -6.81 -7.09 -6.05
C ASN A 93 -6.04 -8.41 -6.07
N ARG A 94 -5.33 -8.73 -4.99
CA ARG A 94 -4.59 -9.98 -4.78
C ARG A 94 -5.42 -11.08 -4.13
N SER A 95 -6.66 -10.80 -3.75
CA SER A 95 -7.54 -11.75 -3.08
C SER A 95 -8.44 -12.49 -4.08
N SER A 96 -8.59 -13.79 -3.92
CA SER A 96 -9.53 -14.64 -4.65
C SER A 96 -10.50 -15.33 -3.70
N GLN A 97 -11.70 -15.68 -4.18
CA GLN A 97 -12.70 -16.41 -3.41
C GLN A 97 -12.83 -17.83 -3.98
N ASP A 98 -12.80 -18.83 -3.12
CA ASP A 98 -13.19 -20.20 -3.43
C ASP A 98 -14.26 -20.67 -2.44
N GLY A 99 -15.50 -20.82 -2.92
CA GLY A 99 -16.65 -21.11 -2.06
C GLY A 99 -16.81 -20.09 -0.93
N SER A 100 -16.59 -20.53 0.31
CA SER A 100 -16.66 -19.70 1.50
C SER A 100 -15.33 -19.10 1.93
N ASP A 101 -14.23 -19.45 1.28
CA ASP A 101 -12.88 -19.12 1.73
C ASP A 101 -12.26 -18.04 0.85
N THR A 102 -11.54 -17.12 1.48
CA THR A 102 -10.80 -16.07 0.77
C THR A 102 -9.32 -16.37 0.83
N THR A 103 -8.65 -16.41 -0.32
CA THR A 103 -7.20 -16.53 -0.39
C THR A 103 -6.59 -15.19 -0.76
N ILE A 104 -5.67 -14.67 0.07
CA ILE A 104 -4.87 -13.49 -0.20
C ILE A 104 -3.50 -13.95 -0.70
N SER A 105 -3.18 -13.72 -1.97
CA SER A 105 -1.91 -14.15 -2.57
C SER A 105 -0.87 -13.03 -2.54
N LEU A 106 0.19 -13.19 -1.74
CA LEU A 106 1.28 -12.22 -1.66
C LEU A 106 2.28 -12.43 -2.81
N ASN A 107 2.69 -13.68 -3.03
CA ASN A 107 3.52 -14.14 -4.15
C ASN A 107 3.35 -15.66 -4.37
N ASP A 108 4.19 -16.29 -5.20
CA ASP A 108 4.11 -17.72 -5.54
C ASP A 108 4.28 -18.66 -4.33
N ASN A 109 4.99 -18.21 -3.31
CA ASN A 109 5.35 -18.99 -2.13
C ASN A 109 4.51 -18.62 -0.91
N SER A 110 3.97 -17.41 -0.84
CA SER A 110 3.29 -16.89 0.35
C SER A 110 1.83 -16.51 0.09
N SER A 111 0.92 -17.09 0.87
CA SER A 111 -0.51 -16.82 0.78
C SER A 111 -1.20 -17.04 2.13
N ILE A 112 -2.28 -16.29 2.38
CA ILE A 112 -3.12 -16.44 3.56
C ILE A 112 -4.49 -16.92 3.12
N VAL A 113 -4.97 -18.03 3.67
CA VAL A 113 -6.32 -18.55 3.44
C VAL A 113 -7.17 -18.27 4.66
N LEU A 114 -8.24 -17.50 4.49
CA LEU A 114 -9.23 -17.20 5.51
C LEU A 114 -10.41 -18.17 5.34
N LYS A 115 -10.53 -19.13 6.26
CA LYS A 115 -11.60 -20.13 6.20
C LYS A 115 -12.93 -19.49 6.55
N LYS A 116 -13.95 -19.76 5.73
CA LYS A 116 -15.33 -19.28 5.93
C LYS A 116 -15.48 -17.75 5.98
N VAL A 117 -14.52 -17.03 5.42
CA VAL A 117 -14.58 -15.57 5.27
C VAL A 117 -14.84 -15.21 3.81
N GLN A 118 -15.91 -14.45 3.59
CA GLN A 118 -16.20 -13.87 2.28
C GLN A 118 -15.29 -12.66 2.02
N LYS A 119 -14.75 -12.54 0.81
CA LYS A 119 -13.93 -11.42 0.37
C LYS A 119 -14.68 -10.10 0.49
N SER A 120 -16.00 -10.11 0.32
CA SER A 120 -16.87 -8.94 0.50
C SER A 120 -17.08 -8.53 1.97
N ALA A 121 -16.77 -9.41 2.92
CA ALA A 121 -16.82 -9.10 4.34
C ALA A 121 -15.53 -8.41 4.82
N LEU A 122 -14.43 -8.55 4.07
CA LEU A 122 -13.18 -7.87 4.37
C LEU A 122 -13.36 -6.35 4.35
N HIS A 123 -12.83 -5.70 5.37
CA HIS A 123 -12.86 -4.26 5.54
C HIS A 123 -11.44 -3.72 5.84
N ARG A 124 -11.27 -2.40 5.70
CA ARG A 124 -9.96 -1.73 5.80
C ARG A 124 -9.35 -1.80 7.21
N ASP A 125 -10.17 -1.97 8.24
CA ASP A 125 -9.76 -2.06 9.65
C ASP A 125 -9.34 -3.49 10.06
N ASP A 126 -9.73 -4.51 9.30
CA ASP A 126 -9.25 -5.90 9.48
C ASP A 126 -7.74 -6.06 9.22
N PHE A 127 -7.10 -5.05 8.60
CA PHE A 127 -5.71 -5.13 8.15
C PHE A 127 -4.86 -3.97 8.65
N VAL A 128 -3.70 -4.32 9.22
CA VAL A 128 -2.65 -3.39 9.58
C VAL A 128 -1.45 -3.64 8.66
N PHE A 129 -1.13 -2.64 7.85
CA PHE A 129 0.04 -2.66 6.97
C PHE A 129 1.18 -1.92 7.67
N THR A 130 2.23 -2.65 8.03
CA THR A 130 3.43 -2.10 8.67
C THR A 130 4.63 -2.41 7.79
N ASN A 131 4.92 -1.50 6.85
CA ASN A 131 6.01 -1.67 5.91
C ASN A 131 7.22 -0.81 6.33
N PRO A 132 8.27 -1.36 6.96
CA PRO A 132 9.55 -0.65 7.07
C PRO A 132 10.32 -0.65 5.74
N HIS A 133 9.82 -1.32 4.70
CA HIS A 133 10.35 -1.32 3.32
C HIS A 133 9.47 -0.52 2.34
N ASN A 134 8.77 0.54 2.77
CA ASN A 134 8.22 1.49 1.81
C ASN A 134 9.40 2.32 1.27
N ASN A 135 9.98 1.89 0.16
CA ASN A 135 11.00 2.65 -0.52
C ASN A 135 10.32 3.88 -1.12
N PRO A 136 10.71 5.10 -0.71
CA PRO A 136 10.02 6.29 -1.16
C PRO A 136 10.09 6.41 -2.70
N PRO A 137 9.09 7.05 -3.33
CA PRO A 137 9.11 7.28 -4.76
C PRO A 137 10.40 8.00 -5.18
N VAL A 138 10.97 7.61 -6.31
CA VAL A 138 12.22 8.16 -6.82
C VAL A 138 12.00 8.91 -8.14
N ILE A 139 12.85 9.90 -8.40
CA ILE A 139 12.94 10.53 -9.72
C ILE A 139 13.84 9.66 -10.58
N ASN A 140 13.27 9.06 -11.61
CA ASN A 140 14.02 8.31 -12.62
C ASN A 140 14.47 9.23 -13.78
N THR A 141 13.63 10.16 -14.21
CA THR A 141 14.01 11.15 -15.23
C THR A 141 13.37 12.50 -14.93
N PRO A 142 14.15 13.55 -14.65
CA PRO A 142 13.61 14.88 -14.40
C PRO A 142 12.74 15.39 -15.56
N ILE A 143 11.70 16.15 -15.22
CA ILE A 143 10.80 16.82 -16.13
C ILE A 143 11.58 17.91 -16.85
N PRO A 144 11.66 17.88 -18.20
CA PRO A 144 12.41 18.90 -18.92
C PRO A 144 11.69 20.25 -18.88
N ASP A 145 12.48 21.31 -18.73
CA ASP A 145 12.06 22.69 -18.98
C ASP A 145 11.32 22.82 -20.32
N THR A 146 10.25 23.61 -20.33
CA THR A 146 9.46 23.84 -21.54
C THR A 146 9.25 25.33 -21.80
N THR A 147 8.94 25.67 -23.05
CA THR A 147 8.68 27.05 -23.47
C THR A 147 7.32 27.14 -24.14
N LEU A 148 6.48 28.06 -23.66
CA LEU A 148 5.22 28.41 -24.29
C LEU A 148 5.42 29.68 -25.10
N TYR A 149 5.33 29.55 -26.42
CA TYR A 149 5.49 30.68 -27.35
C TYR A 149 4.16 31.35 -27.69
N SER A 150 3.08 30.57 -27.83
CA SER A 150 1.77 31.08 -28.21
C SER A 150 0.89 31.43 -27.00
N TYR A 151 -0.01 32.38 -27.20
CA TYR A 151 -1.15 32.60 -26.32
C TYR A 151 -2.27 31.63 -26.69
N GLY A 152 -3.08 31.20 -25.72
CA GLY A 152 -4.20 30.29 -25.98
C GLY A 152 -4.09 28.93 -25.28
N ARG A 153 -4.86 27.95 -25.77
CA ARG A 153 -4.97 26.63 -25.12
C ARG A 153 -3.66 25.86 -25.30
N TRP A 154 -3.17 25.31 -24.21
CA TRP A 154 -1.94 24.50 -24.18
C TRP A 154 -2.13 23.31 -23.25
N TRP A 155 -1.25 22.33 -23.41
CA TRP A 155 -1.15 21.21 -22.49
C TRP A 155 0.29 20.68 -22.47
N TYR A 156 0.66 20.05 -21.36
CA TYR A 156 1.93 19.39 -21.14
C TYR A 156 1.67 18.10 -20.35
N LYS A 157 2.05 16.95 -20.90
CA LYS A 157 1.93 15.66 -20.22
C LYS A 157 3.21 15.39 -19.45
N VAL A 158 3.09 15.12 -18.14
CA VAL A 158 4.22 14.65 -17.34
C VAL A 158 4.66 13.29 -17.90
N PRO A 159 5.95 13.09 -18.25
CA PRO A 159 6.42 11.80 -18.72
C PRO A 159 6.11 10.70 -17.70
N GLY A 160 5.51 9.59 -18.14
CA GLY A 160 5.16 8.48 -17.24
C GLY A 160 6.35 7.76 -16.62
N THR A 161 7.57 8.05 -17.08
CA THR A 161 8.84 7.52 -16.57
C THR A 161 9.54 8.47 -15.60
N THR A 162 8.95 9.62 -15.28
CA THR A 162 9.59 10.62 -14.40
C THR A 162 9.67 10.12 -12.97
N PHE A 163 8.54 9.66 -12.42
CA PHE A 163 8.46 9.13 -11.07
C PHE A 163 8.24 7.64 -11.14
N LEU A 164 9.07 6.90 -10.42
CA LEU A 164 8.93 5.46 -10.24
C LEU A 164 8.88 5.16 -8.75
N ASP A 165 8.13 4.13 -8.41
CA ASP A 165 8.15 3.57 -7.08
C ASP A 165 8.91 2.24 -7.10
N PRO A 166 9.97 2.05 -6.30
CA PRO A 166 10.74 0.81 -6.29
C PRO A 166 9.92 -0.43 -5.90
N ASP A 167 8.84 -0.24 -5.16
CA ASP A 167 7.95 -1.33 -4.71
C ASP A 167 6.76 -1.51 -5.67
N GLY A 168 6.61 -0.61 -6.65
CA GLY A 168 5.54 -0.62 -7.65
C GLY A 168 4.23 -0.05 -7.12
N ASP A 169 4.26 0.70 -6.02
CA ASP A 169 3.08 1.34 -5.45
C ASP A 169 2.47 2.37 -6.43
N PRO A 170 1.13 2.48 -6.48
CA PRO A 170 0.47 3.42 -7.37
C PRO A 170 0.71 4.87 -6.92
N LEU A 171 1.28 5.69 -7.80
CA LEU A 171 1.60 7.07 -7.50
C LEU A 171 0.43 8.03 -7.82
N SER A 172 0.11 8.87 -6.84
CA SER A 172 -0.74 10.05 -7.03
C SER A 172 0.12 11.28 -7.22
N LEU A 173 -0.13 12.03 -8.30
CA LEU A 173 0.63 13.24 -8.61
C LEU A 173 -0.19 14.48 -8.29
N THR A 174 0.47 15.49 -7.76
CA THR A 174 -0.07 16.84 -7.54
C THR A 174 0.86 17.89 -8.13
N ALA A 175 0.33 19.11 -8.33
CA ALA A 175 1.08 20.20 -8.95
C ALA A 175 0.80 21.52 -8.24
N GLU A 176 1.87 22.25 -7.95
CA GLU A 176 1.83 23.61 -7.39
C GLU A 176 2.99 24.46 -7.92
N LEU A 177 2.99 25.75 -7.63
CA LEU A 177 4.16 26.57 -7.87
C LEU A 177 5.25 26.22 -6.87
N ALA A 178 6.52 26.33 -7.27
CA ALA A 178 7.66 25.94 -6.43
C ALA A 178 7.74 26.69 -5.08
N ASN A 179 7.07 27.84 -4.97
CA ASN A 179 6.95 28.61 -3.74
C ASN A 179 5.79 28.16 -2.82
N GLY A 180 5.11 27.05 -3.14
CA GLY A 180 3.96 26.53 -2.39
C GLY A 180 2.63 27.21 -2.71
N ALA A 181 2.60 28.16 -3.65
CA ALA A 181 1.35 28.76 -4.09
C ALA A 181 0.60 27.85 -5.05
N ALA A 182 -0.73 27.95 -5.07
CA ALA A 182 -1.56 27.27 -6.06
C ALA A 182 -1.16 27.65 -7.49
N LEU A 183 -1.42 26.74 -8.43
CA LEU A 183 -1.25 27.03 -9.85
C LEU A 183 -2.06 28.27 -10.26
N PRO A 184 -1.57 29.07 -11.21
CA PRO A 184 -2.32 30.21 -11.73
C PRO A 184 -3.71 29.78 -12.20
N SER A 185 -4.73 30.61 -12.01
CA SER A 185 -6.15 30.29 -12.30
C SER A 185 -6.45 29.86 -13.76
N TRP A 186 -5.53 30.13 -14.68
CA TRP A 186 -5.63 29.73 -16.08
C TRP A 186 -4.99 28.37 -16.38
N MET A 187 -4.46 27.67 -15.37
CA MET A 187 -3.77 26.39 -15.45
C MET A 187 -4.43 25.38 -14.48
N SER A 188 -4.54 24.13 -14.92
CA SER A 188 -5.06 23.01 -14.12
C SER A 188 -4.19 21.77 -14.33
N PHE A 189 -4.21 20.88 -13.34
CA PHE A 189 -3.56 19.58 -13.39
C PHE A 189 -4.57 18.47 -13.10
N ASP A 190 -4.64 17.47 -13.97
CA ASP A 190 -5.57 16.33 -13.85
C ASP A 190 -4.93 15.07 -13.24
N GLY A 191 -3.75 15.22 -12.62
CA GLY A 191 -2.94 14.12 -12.11
C GLY A 191 -1.88 13.61 -13.10
N HIS A 192 -1.97 13.96 -14.39
CA HIS A 192 -0.98 13.51 -15.38
C HIS A 192 -0.60 14.60 -16.40
N ARG A 193 -1.48 15.56 -16.61
CA ARG A 193 -1.35 16.59 -17.62
C ARG A 193 -1.65 17.97 -17.03
N LEU A 194 -0.71 18.88 -17.22
CA LEU A 194 -0.95 20.30 -17.06
C LEU A 194 -1.69 20.81 -18.31
N SER A 195 -2.71 21.61 -18.12
CA SER A 195 -3.43 22.22 -19.22
C SER A 195 -3.97 23.59 -18.85
N GLY A 196 -4.30 24.41 -19.84
CA GLY A 196 -4.79 25.74 -19.55
C GLY A 196 -4.98 26.61 -20.77
N LYS A 197 -5.36 27.87 -20.53
CA LYS A 197 -5.42 28.92 -21.56
C LYS A 197 -4.55 30.10 -21.15
N ARG A 198 -3.34 30.19 -21.70
CA ARG A 198 -2.37 31.24 -21.37
C ARG A 198 -2.95 32.64 -21.65
N PRO A 199 -3.02 33.54 -20.65
CA PRO A 199 -3.47 34.92 -20.84
C PRO A 199 -2.53 35.73 -21.73
N ARG A 200 -3.07 36.71 -22.47
CA ARG A 200 -2.27 37.70 -23.19
C ARG A 200 -1.44 38.53 -22.20
N GLY A 201 -0.22 38.88 -22.58
CA GLY A 201 0.68 39.70 -21.75
C GLY A 201 1.44 38.93 -20.66
N SER A 202 1.17 37.63 -20.47
CA SER A 202 1.95 36.79 -19.54
C SER A 202 3.37 36.56 -20.09
N HIS A 203 4.38 36.86 -19.28
CA HIS A 203 5.79 36.73 -19.63
C HIS A 203 6.59 36.28 -18.40
N GLY A 204 7.83 35.85 -18.60
CA GLY A 204 8.70 35.40 -17.52
C GLY A 204 8.75 33.88 -17.37
N ASP A 205 9.16 33.42 -16.20
CA ASP A 205 9.36 32.00 -15.90
C ASP A 205 8.42 31.59 -14.77
N LEU A 206 7.71 30.47 -14.96
CA LEU A 206 7.00 29.78 -13.88
C LEU A 206 7.80 28.55 -13.47
N LEU A 207 8.08 28.41 -12.18
CA LEU A 207 8.62 27.18 -11.62
C LEU A 207 7.47 26.34 -11.10
N ILE A 208 7.20 25.22 -11.77
CA ILE A 208 6.14 24.30 -11.38
C ILE A 208 6.79 23.10 -10.69
N LYS A 209 6.30 22.79 -9.49
CA LYS A 209 6.68 21.61 -8.72
C LYS A 209 5.61 20.54 -8.92
N ILE A 210 6.02 19.37 -9.40
CA ILE A 210 5.18 18.17 -9.44
C ILE A 210 5.62 17.26 -8.31
N THR A 211 4.68 16.86 -7.46
CA THR A 211 4.92 15.97 -6.32
C THR A 211 4.25 14.63 -6.59
N ALA A 212 5.02 13.55 -6.57
CA ALA A 212 4.51 12.19 -6.60
C ALA A 212 4.48 11.63 -5.17
N SER A 213 3.40 10.93 -4.82
CA SER A 213 3.24 10.27 -3.53
C SER A 213 2.61 8.90 -3.71
N ASP A 214 3.14 7.93 -2.96
CA ASP A 214 2.61 6.57 -2.75
C ASP A 214 1.57 6.51 -1.61
N GLY A 215 1.29 7.64 -0.94
CA GLY A 215 0.44 7.75 0.25
C GLY A 215 1.19 7.70 1.58
N ASN A 216 2.47 7.30 1.60
CA ASN A 216 3.33 7.21 2.79
C ASN A 216 4.49 8.20 2.73
N ALA A 217 5.12 8.34 1.57
CA ALA A 217 6.21 9.23 1.26
C ALA A 217 5.89 10.09 0.02
N SER A 218 6.75 11.06 -0.26
CA SER A 218 6.65 11.86 -1.47
C SER A 218 8.00 12.37 -1.95
N ILE A 219 8.10 12.54 -3.26
CA ILE A 219 9.24 13.19 -3.92
C ILE A 219 8.70 14.25 -4.87
N SER A 220 9.48 15.29 -5.12
CA SER A 220 9.08 16.36 -6.02
C SER A 220 10.17 16.68 -7.02
N ASP A 221 9.76 16.97 -8.25
CA ASP A 221 10.61 17.60 -9.25
C ASP A 221 10.07 18.99 -9.60
N THR A 222 10.97 19.92 -9.87
CA THR A 222 10.63 21.30 -10.24
C THR A 222 11.21 21.63 -11.59
N PHE A 223 10.35 22.01 -12.53
CA PHE A 223 10.75 22.38 -13.88
C PHE A 223 10.25 23.76 -14.25
N LYS A 224 10.92 24.40 -15.21
CA LYS A 224 10.62 25.75 -15.63
C LYS A 224 9.72 25.75 -16.87
N VAL A 225 8.63 26.50 -16.79
CA VAL A 225 7.80 26.89 -17.93
C VAL A 225 8.14 28.32 -18.31
N LYS A 226 8.85 28.48 -19.42
CA LYS A 226 9.26 29.77 -19.97
C LYS A 226 8.11 30.35 -20.79
N LEU A 227 7.54 31.45 -20.31
CA LEU A 227 6.53 32.23 -21.03
C LEU A 227 7.26 33.24 -21.90
N ARG A 228 7.35 32.96 -23.20
CA ARG A 228 8.01 33.83 -24.17
C ARG A 228 6.97 34.42 -25.12
N SER A 229 7.24 35.62 -25.58
CA SER A 229 6.53 36.24 -26.70
C SER A 229 7.34 35.96 -27.96
N PHE A 230 6.64 35.80 -29.08
CA PHE A 230 7.27 36.03 -30.39
C PHE A 230 7.58 37.51 -30.55
#